data_AF-A0A7S2AYD8-F1
#
_entry.id   AF-A0A7S2AYD8-F1
#
_cell.length_a   1.000
_cell.length_b   1.000
_cell.length_c   1.000
_cell.angle_alpha   90.00
_cell.angle_beta   90.00
_cell.angle_gamma   90.00
#
_symmetry.space_group_name_H-M   'P 1'
#
loop_
_entity.id
_entity.type
_entity.pdbx_description
1 polymer ?
#
loop_
_entity_poly.entity_id
_entity_poly.type
_entity_poly.pdbx_seq_one_letter_code
_entity_poly.pdbx_strand_id
1 'polypeptide(L)'
;CLLAGGDDCPVEPVLPLQAIKDAMRNPLHTDGSQDLALYDALAMFTRNGARAAMMESKLGQLEVGFLADFVVTKMLDLSEILQTKDGTGVLTDGIAATFVGGIPVYEDPRKFVVGDQTTAADDHDPMMMSQVGAFASRTMMPGRSGRPLWRCPCCT
;
A
#
# COMPACT_ATOMS: atom_id res chain seq x y z
N CYS A 1 9.63 -13.31 22.73
CA CYS A 1 9.65 -11.87 23.06
C CYS A 1 8.82 -11.14 22.01
N LEU A 2 8.09 -10.07 22.37
CA LEU A 2 7.36 -9.23 21.42
C LEU A 2 8.12 -7.92 21.25
N LEU A 3 8.30 -7.46 20.01
CA LEU A 3 8.94 -6.19 19.68
C LEU A 3 7.90 -5.26 19.04
N ALA A 4 7.75 -4.05 19.57
CA ALA A 4 6.86 -3.02 19.05
C ALA A 4 7.67 -1.76 18.73
N GLY A 5 7.36 -1.13 17.60
CA GLY A 5 8.05 0.06 17.11
C GLY A 5 7.44 1.32 17.69
N GLY A 6 8.29 2.30 17.98
CA GLY A 6 7.91 3.62 18.45
C GLY A 6 8.91 4.65 17.93
N ASP A 7 8.46 5.90 17.90
CA ASP A 7 9.22 7.07 17.46
C ASP A 7 8.97 8.16 18.53
N ASP A 8 10.01 8.87 18.95
CA ASP A 8 9.96 9.94 19.97
C ASP A 8 9.40 11.26 19.39
N CYS A 9 8.70 11.20 18.25
CA CYS A 9 7.89 12.29 17.71
C CYS A 9 7.07 12.99 18.81
N PRO A 10 7.09 14.35 18.87
CA PRO A 10 7.49 15.25 17.78
C PRO A 10 8.92 15.77 17.86
N VAL A 11 9.82 15.15 18.64
CA VAL A 11 11.23 15.57 18.67
C VAL A 11 11.88 15.35 17.29
N GLU A 12 11.56 14.24 16.65
CA GLU A 12 11.91 13.90 15.27
C GLU A 12 10.68 13.86 14.32
N PRO A 13 10.89 13.88 12.99
CA PRO A 13 9.80 13.74 12.02
C PRO A 13 9.19 12.33 12.02
N VAL A 14 7.86 12.26 11.97
CA VAL A 14 7.11 10.99 11.85
C VAL A 14 7.33 10.37 10.47
N LEU A 15 8.20 9.35 10.38
CA LEU A 15 8.52 8.67 9.12
C LEU A 15 8.47 7.14 9.29
N PRO A 16 7.26 6.52 9.38
CA PRO A 16 7.13 5.10 9.70
C PRO A 16 7.82 4.15 8.70
N LEU A 17 7.83 4.48 7.41
CA LEU A 17 8.53 3.67 6.39
C LEU A 17 10.06 3.71 6.57
N GLN A 18 10.59 4.84 7.01
CA GLN A 18 12.01 4.96 7.33
C GLN A 18 12.33 4.13 8.58
N ALA A 19 11.48 4.17 9.59
CA ALA A 19 11.65 3.37 10.79
C ALA A 19 11.62 1.85 10.51
N ILE A 20 10.76 1.39 9.58
CA ILE A 20 10.77 0.00 9.09
C ILE A 20 12.10 -0.32 8.39
N LYS A 21 12.57 0.56 7.50
CA LYS A 21 13.85 0.40 6.80
C LYS A 21 15.04 0.34 7.76
N ASP A 22 15.07 1.21 8.76
CA ASP A 22 16.15 1.25 9.76
C ASP A 22 16.10 0.04 10.69
N ALA A 23 14.91 -0.52 10.96
CA ALA A 23 14.78 -1.79 11.67
C ALA A 23 15.30 -2.99 10.85
N MET A 24 15.21 -2.94 9.53
CA MET A 24 15.78 -3.96 8.64
C MET A 24 17.28 -3.79 8.43
N ARG A 25 17.80 -2.57 8.59
CA ARG A 25 19.22 -2.27 8.43
C ARG A 25 19.63 -1.17 9.38
N ASN A 26 20.12 -1.58 10.55
CA ASN A 26 20.42 -0.65 11.63
C ASN A 26 21.64 0.23 11.28
N PRO A 27 21.50 1.55 11.17
CA PRO A 27 22.60 2.44 10.80
C PRO A 27 23.70 2.51 11.87
N LEU A 28 23.39 2.18 13.13
CA LEU A 28 24.34 2.18 14.26
C LEU A 28 25.02 0.82 14.48
N HIS A 29 24.43 -0.27 13.97
CA HIS A 29 24.94 -1.63 14.07
C HIS A 29 25.13 -2.25 12.68
N THR A 30 26.18 -1.80 11.99
CA THR A 30 26.44 -2.13 10.58
C THR A 30 26.91 -3.57 10.34
N ASP A 31 27.14 -4.35 11.40
CA ASP A 31 27.45 -5.78 11.32
C ASP A 31 26.20 -6.64 11.05
N GLY A 32 25.01 -6.03 11.03
CA GLY A 32 23.73 -6.69 10.78
C GLY A 32 23.25 -7.54 11.95
N SER A 33 23.92 -7.48 13.11
CA SER A 33 23.59 -8.28 14.29
C SER A 33 22.21 -7.96 14.90
N GLN A 34 21.66 -6.78 14.57
CA GLN A 34 20.37 -6.30 15.04
C GLN A 34 19.35 -6.10 13.91
N ASP A 35 19.67 -6.52 12.69
CA ASP A 35 18.80 -6.36 11.54
C ASP A 35 17.61 -7.32 11.63
N LEU A 36 16.41 -6.81 11.38
CA LEU A 36 15.19 -7.61 11.31
C LEU A 36 14.90 -8.03 9.86
N ALA A 37 14.35 -9.23 9.70
CA ALA A 37 13.72 -9.59 8.44
C ALA A 37 12.53 -8.65 8.15
N LEU A 38 12.23 -8.42 6.86
CA LEU A 38 11.12 -7.54 6.43
C LEU A 38 9.81 -7.83 7.18
N TYR A 39 9.47 -9.11 7.33
CA TYR A 39 8.26 -9.54 8.02
C TYR A 39 8.24 -9.11 9.49
N ASP A 40 9.37 -9.25 10.20
CA ASP A 40 9.48 -8.88 11.61
C ASP A 40 9.49 -7.36 11.79
N ALA A 41 10.16 -6.63 10.90
CA ALA A 41 10.13 -5.17 10.85
C ALA A 41 8.70 -4.66 10.60
N LEU A 42 7.96 -5.24 9.66
CA LEU A 42 6.55 -4.89 9.43
C LEU A 42 5.67 -5.25 10.62
N ALA A 43 5.85 -6.43 11.22
CA ALA A 43 5.10 -6.86 12.38
C ALA A 43 5.29 -5.89 13.56
N MET A 44 6.51 -5.38 13.73
CA MET A 44 6.87 -4.40 14.76
C MET A 44 6.03 -3.12 14.70
N PHE A 45 5.73 -2.61 13.49
CA PHE A 45 4.94 -1.39 13.28
C PHE A 45 3.45 -1.64 12.98
N THR A 46 3.01 -2.90 12.91
CA THR A 46 1.60 -3.25 12.64
C THR A 46 1.00 -4.04 13.80
N ARG A 47 0.90 -5.37 13.70
CA ARG A 47 0.24 -6.21 14.71
C ARG A 47 0.87 -6.13 16.10
N ASN A 48 2.20 -5.97 16.20
CA ASN A 48 2.86 -5.89 17.49
C ASN A 48 2.63 -4.51 18.14
N GLY A 49 2.61 -3.44 17.35
CA GLY A 49 2.18 -2.12 17.80
C GLY A 49 0.73 -2.12 18.29
N ALA A 50 -0.17 -2.74 17.53
CA ALA A 50 -1.57 -2.92 17.94
C ALA A 50 -1.67 -3.69 19.27
N ARG A 51 -0.89 -4.76 19.44
CA ARG A 51 -0.85 -5.52 20.69
C ARG A 51 -0.26 -4.74 21.87
N ALA A 52 0.80 -3.97 21.65
CA ALA A 52 1.36 -3.08 22.67
C ALA A 52 0.33 -2.02 23.12
N ALA A 53 -0.55 -1.60 22.21
CA ALA A 53 -1.65 -0.68 22.48
C ALA A 53 -2.94 -1.36 22.99
N MET A 54 -2.95 -2.68 23.24
CA MET A 54 -4.16 -3.47 23.61
C MET A 54 -5.30 -3.38 22.58
N MET A 55 -4.94 -3.22 21.31
CA MET A 55 -5.83 -3.05 20.16
C MET A 55 -5.70 -4.18 19.14
N GLU A 56 -5.06 -5.30 19.49
CA GLU A 56 -4.81 -6.45 18.61
C GLU A 56 -6.09 -7.13 18.09
N SER A 57 -7.24 -6.87 18.71
CA SER A 57 -8.56 -7.35 18.27
C SER A 57 -9.24 -6.44 17.23
N LYS A 58 -8.64 -5.30 16.92
CA LYS A 58 -9.23 -4.25 16.05
C LYS A 58 -8.28 -3.74 14.98
N LEU A 59 -6.96 -3.77 15.21
CA LEU A 59 -5.95 -3.14 14.38
C LEU A 59 -4.77 -4.07 14.07
N GLY A 60 -3.96 -3.65 13.09
CA GLY A 60 -2.66 -4.25 12.79
C GLY A 60 -2.71 -5.51 11.92
N GLN A 61 -3.89 -5.91 11.44
CA GLN A 61 -4.09 -7.05 10.54
C GLN A 61 -5.11 -6.73 9.46
N LEU A 62 -4.91 -7.32 8.27
CA LEU A 62 -5.87 -7.27 7.17
C LEU A 62 -6.75 -8.52 7.22
N GLU A 63 -7.79 -8.47 8.05
CA GLU A 63 -8.73 -9.58 8.26
C GLU A 63 -10.15 -9.05 8.46
N VAL A 64 -11.16 -9.86 8.09
CA VAL A 64 -12.57 -9.52 8.32
C VAL A 64 -12.83 -9.31 9.81
N GLY A 65 -13.48 -8.19 10.15
CA GLY A 65 -13.76 -7.82 11.55
C GLY A 65 -12.79 -6.79 12.15
N PHE A 66 -11.65 -6.54 11.48
CA PHE A 66 -10.72 -5.46 11.84
C PHE A 66 -11.14 -4.13 11.21
N LEU A 67 -10.60 -3.03 11.74
CA LEU A 67 -10.73 -1.73 11.11
C LEU A 67 -9.97 -1.72 9.78
N ALA A 68 -10.55 -1.07 8.78
CA ALA A 68 -9.97 -0.95 7.45
C ALA A 68 -8.88 0.14 7.41
N ASP A 69 -7.81 -0.13 8.15
CA ASP A 69 -6.62 0.71 8.28
C ASP A 69 -5.49 0.08 7.47
N PHE A 70 -5.20 0.64 6.30
CA PHE A 70 -4.19 0.08 5.41
C PHE A 70 -3.57 1.13 4.49
N VAL A 71 -2.37 0.80 4.02
CA VAL A 71 -1.61 1.61 3.06
C VAL A 71 -1.47 0.81 1.77
N VAL A 72 -1.71 1.47 0.65
CA VAL A 72 -1.53 0.89 -0.69
C VAL A 72 -0.26 1.46 -1.29
N THR A 73 0.64 0.59 -1.73
CA THR A 73 1.88 0.98 -2.42
C THR A 73 1.69 0.94 -3.94
N LYS A 74 2.45 1.75 -4.66
CA LYS A 74 2.51 1.74 -6.14
C LYS A 74 3.30 0.56 -6.68
N MET A 75 4.29 0.10 -5.93
CA MET A 75 5.09 -1.08 -6.28
C MET A 75 4.42 -2.35 -5.78
N LEU A 76 4.64 -3.44 -6.52
CA LEU A 76 4.20 -4.78 -6.16
C LEU A 76 5.04 -5.38 -5.02
N ASP A 77 6.32 -5.00 -4.91
CA ASP A 77 7.21 -5.47 -3.85
C ASP A 77 7.66 -4.32 -2.93
N LEU A 78 7.32 -4.45 -1.64
CA LEU A 78 7.71 -3.50 -0.60
C LEU A 78 9.21 -3.57 -0.29
N SER A 79 9.86 -4.70 -0.59
CA SER A 79 11.30 -4.87 -0.41
C SER A 79 12.10 -3.89 -1.28
N GLU A 80 11.61 -3.59 -2.49
CA GLU A 80 12.23 -2.63 -3.42
C GLU A 80 12.17 -1.19 -2.89
N ILE A 81 11.02 -0.82 -2.30
CA ILE A 81 10.84 0.48 -1.65
C ILE A 81 11.82 0.62 -0.48
N LEU A 82 11.89 -0.38 0.39
CA LEU A 82 12.66 -0.30 1.63
C LEU A 82 14.18 -0.50 1.45
N GLN A 83 14.63 -1.15 0.37
CA GLN A 83 16.05 -1.32 0.06
C GLN A 83 16.67 -0.15 -0.71
N THR A 84 15.85 0.79 -1.19
CA THR A 84 16.33 1.96 -1.94
C THR A 84 17.31 2.78 -1.10
N LYS A 85 18.48 3.11 -1.67
CA LYS A 85 19.52 3.92 -0.99
C LYS A 85 19.14 5.39 -0.84
N ASP A 86 18.17 5.84 -1.62
CA ASP A 86 17.70 7.23 -1.61
C ASP A 86 16.98 7.56 -0.29
N GLY A 87 16.93 8.86 0.00
CA GLY A 87 16.31 9.39 1.22
C GLY A 87 14.79 9.18 1.28
N THR A 88 14.21 9.72 2.35
CA THR A 88 12.79 9.54 2.75
C THR A 88 11.77 9.92 1.68
N GLY A 89 12.13 10.77 0.71
CA GLY A 89 11.26 11.18 -0.39
C GLY A 89 10.79 10.02 -1.28
N VAL A 90 11.67 9.06 -1.56
CA VAL A 90 11.33 7.91 -2.43
C VAL A 90 10.38 6.94 -1.74
N LEU A 91 10.48 6.81 -0.41
CA LEU A 91 9.59 5.97 0.39
C LEU A 91 8.15 6.48 0.32
N THR A 92 7.96 7.79 0.45
CA THR A 92 6.62 8.42 0.38
C THR A 92 6.07 8.44 -1.04
N ASP A 93 6.92 8.65 -2.05
CA ASP A 93 6.51 8.56 -3.47
C ASP A 93 6.03 7.15 -3.86
N GLY A 94 6.46 6.13 -3.13
CA GLY A 94 6.01 4.74 -3.29
C GLY A 94 4.59 4.49 -2.79
N ILE A 95 3.97 5.42 -2.05
CA ILE A 95 2.59 5.27 -1.54
C ILE A 95 1.58 5.78 -2.56
N ALA A 96 0.55 4.97 -2.80
CA ALA A 96 -0.55 5.31 -3.68
C ALA A 96 -1.79 5.79 -2.94
N ALA A 97 -2.09 5.21 -1.78
CA ALA A 97 -3.24 5.60 -0.97
C ALA A 97 -3.08 5.16 0.50
N THR A 98 -3.79 5.84 1.39
CA THR A 98 -3.90 5.47 2.81
C THR A 98 -5.36 5.51 3.24
N PHE A 99 -5.80 4.48 3.93
CA PHE A 99 -7.15 4.33 4.46
C PHE A 99 -7.10 4.24 5.98
N VAL A 100 -8.00 4.95 6.65
CA VAL A 100 -8.21 4.90 8.10
C VAL A 100 -9.70 4.70 8.36
N GLY A 101 -10.07 3.60 8.99
CA GLY A 101 -11.46 3.19 9.19
C GLY A 101 -12.22 3.00 7.88
N GLY A 102 -11.52 2.67 6.78
CA GLY A 102 -12.08 2.58 5.43
C GLY A 102 -12.33 3.93 4.75
N ILE A 103 -11.93 5.04 5.39
CA ILE A 103 -11.99 6.37 4.80
C ILE A 103 -10.64 6.65 4.11
N PRO A 104 -10.60 6.98 2.81
CA PRO A 104 -9.36 7.41 2.17
C PRO A 104 -8.94 8.75 2.77
N VAL A 105 -7.75 8.80 3.36
CA VAL A 105 -7.15 10.01 3.95
C VAL A 105 -6.00 10.56 3.08
N TYR A 106 -5.49 9.74 2.18
CA TYR A 106 -4.49 10.11 1.19
C TYR A 106 -4.72 9.30 -0.09
N GLU A 107 -4.62 9.96 -1.24
CA GLU A 107 -4.61 9.34 -2.57
C GLU A 107 -3.61 10.12 -3.43
N ASP A 108 -2.67 9.43 -4.07
CA ASP A 108 -1.76 10.07 -5.01
C ASP A 108 -2.55 10.43 -6.29
N PRO A 109 -2.55 11.70 -6.72
CA PRO A 109 -3.21 12.12 -7.96
C PRO A 109 -2.63 11.46 -9.21
N ARG A 110 -1.38 10.98 -9.16
CA ARG A 110 -0.73 10.17 -10.19
C ARG A 110 -1.28 8.75 -10.09
N LYS A 111 -2.50 8.56 -10.59
CA LYS A 111 -3.21 7.27 -10.59
C LYS A 111 -2.34 6.16 -11.16
N PHE A 112 -2.52 4.95 -10.62
CA PHE A 112 -1.87 3.73 -11.12
C PHE A 112 -1.99 3.65 -12.66
N VAL A 113 -0.86 3.57 -13.34
CA VAL A 113 -0.85 2.99 -14.68
C VAL A 113 -0.94 1.49 -14.45
N VAL A 114 -2.16 0.96 -14.39
CA VAL A 114 -2.37 -0.48 -14.45
C VAL A 114 -1.89 -0.88 -15.84
N GLY A 115 -0.69 -1.46 -15.91
CA GLY A 115 -0.21 -2.06 -17.15
C GLY A 115 -1.23 -3.10 -17.58
N ASP A 116 -1.94 -2.82 -18.66
CA ASP A 116 -2.75 -3.80 -19.35
C ASP A 116 -1.79 -4.88 -19.82
N GLN A 117 -1.84 -6.06 -19.21
CA GLN A 117 -1.17 -7.25 -19.73
C GLN A 117 -1.98 -7.70 -20.96
N THR A 118 -1.90 -6.92 -22.05
CA THR A 118 -2.41 -7.34 -23.34
C THR A 118 -1.43 -8.36 -23.91
N THR A 119 -1.88 -9.61 -23.89
CA THR A 119 -1.41 -10.69 -24.74
C THR A 119 -1.35 -10.24 -26.20
N ALA A 120 -0.18 -10.27 -26.82
CA ALA A 120 0.00 -10.38 -28.27
C ALA A 120 1.45 -10.86 -28.49
N ALA A 121 1.73 -12.13 -28.80
CA ALA A 121 1.40 -12.83 -30.05
C ALA A 121 1.86 -12.00 -31.27
N ASP A 122 3.06 -12.36 -31.73
CA ASP A 122 3.59 -12.39 -33.09
C ASP A 122 2.96 -11.53 -34.20
N ASP A 123 3.88 -10.83 -34.88
CA ASP A 123 3.98 -10.62 -36.33
C ASP A 123 3.09 -9.61 -37.08
N HIS A 124 3.82 -8.67 -37.70
CA HIS A 124 3.61 -7.95 -38.97
C HIS A 124 2.57 -6.83 -39.11
N ASP A 125 3.13 -5.64 -39.32
CA ASP A 125 2.61 -4.34 -39.80
C ASP A 125 2.16 -4.38 -41.29
N PRO A 126 1.62 -3.31 -41.92
CA PRO A 126 0.62 -2.28 -41.54
C PRO A 126 -0.63 -2.30 -42.47
N MET A 127 -1.65 -1.50 -42.10
CA MET A 127 -2.63 -0.78 -42.94
C MET A 127 -4.09 -1.07 -42.58
N MET A 128 -4.80 -0.01 -42.15
CA MET A 128 -6.08 0.46 -42.69
C MET A 128 -6.66 1.52 -41.73
N MET A 129 -6.77 2.77 -42.19
CA MET A 129 -7.66 3.75 -41.57
C MET A 129 -9.10 3.31 -41.84
N SER A 130 -9.87 2.98 -40.80
CA SER A 130 -11.33 2.96 -40.89
C SER A 130 -12.00 2.87 -39.51
N GLN A 131 -12.59 3.99 -39.11
CA GLN A 131 -13.91 4.11 -38.47
C GLN A 131 -14.16 3.55 -37.06
N VAL A 132 -14.33 4.51 -36.15
CA VAL A 132 -15.43 4.68 -35.16
C VAL A 132 -15.83 3.47 -34.31
N GLY A 133 -15.53 3.57 -33.02
CA GLY A 133 -16.13 2.76 -31.96
C GLY A 133 -16.24 3.55 -30.66
N ALA A 134 -17.12 4.54 -30.63
CA ALA A 134 -17.55 5.17 -29.38
C ALA A 134 -18.24 4.09 -28.52
N PHE A 135 -17.58 3.62 -27.45
CA PHE A 135 -18.26 2.74 -26.50
C PHE A 135 -19.13 3.57 -25.55
N ALA A 136 -20.43 3.32 -25.70
CA ALA A 136 -21.51 3.99 -25.03
C ALA A 136 -21.37 3.95 -23.50
N SER A 137 -21.51 5.13 -22.91
CA SER A 137 -21.85 5.34 -21.51
C SER A 137 -23.08 4.48 -21.17
N ARG A 138 -22.90 3.47 -20.31
CA ARG A 138 -24.04 2.76 -19.73
C ARG A 138 -24.68 3.68 -18.69
N THR A 139 -25.92 4.02 -18.97
CA THR A 139 -26.79 4.87 -18.17
C THR A 139 -26.82 4.40 -16.71
N MET A 140 -26.41 5.30 -15.81
CA MET A 140 -26.62 5.21 -14.37
C MET A 140 -28.11 5.07 -14.07
N MET A 141 -28.49 4.01 -13.37
CA MET A 141 -29.77 3.99 -12.66
C MET A 141 -29.55 4.65 -11.29
N PRO A 142 -30.36 5.65 -10.89
CA PRO A 142 -30.21 6.30 -9.60
C PRO A 142 -30.66 5.34 -8.49
N GLY A 143 -29.69 4.73 -7.81
CA GLY A 143 -29.93 4.05 -6.54
C GLY A 143 -30.33 5.06 -5.47
N ARG A 144 -31.38 4.75 -4.72
CA ARG A 144 -31.71 5.47 -3.48
C ARG A 144 -30.54 5.29 -2.51
N SER A 145 -29.84 6.38 -2.19
CA SER A 145 -28.53 6.49 -1.50
C SER A 145 -27.30 6.32 -2.42
N GLY A 146 -26.85 7.44 -2.98
CA GLY A 146 -25.82 7.48 -4.02
C GLY A 146 -24.39 7.29 -3.51
N ARG A 147 -23.96 6.04 -3.29
CA ARG A 147 -22.53 5.68 -3.32
C ARG A 147 -22.32 4.33 -4.03
N PRO A 148 -21.37 4.21 -4.97
CA PRO A 148 -21.00 2.91 -5.50
C PRO A 148 -20.25 2.13 -4.41
N LEU A 149 -20.89 1.09 -3.88
CA LEU A 149 -20.23 0.07 -3.07
C LEU A 149 -19.45 -0.85 -4.03
N TRP A 150 -18.12 -0.90 -3.87
CA TRP A 150 -17.30 -1.89 -4.53
C TRP A 150 -17.71 -3.28 -3.99
N ARG A 151 -18.26 -4.14 -4.85
CA ARG A 151 -18.65 -5.50 -4.48
C ARG A 151 -17.51 -6.45 -4.82
N CYS A 152 -16.98 -7.15 -3.81
CA CYS A 152 -16.04 -8.25 -4.02
C CYS A 152 -16.64 -9.30 -4.96
N PRO A 153 -15.88 -9.82 -5.93
CA PRO A 153 -16.30 -10.95 -6.78
C PRO A 153 -16.59 -12.26 -6.01
N CYS A 154 -16.21 -12.32 -4.73
CA CYS A 154 -16.28 -13.51 -3.88
C CYS A 154 -17.63 -13.71 -3.16
N CYS A 155 -18.57 -12.78 -3.26
CA CYS A 155 -19.79 -12.77 -2.43
C CYS A 155 -21.10 -12.90 -3.23
N THR A 156 -21.17 -13.81 -4.21
CA THR A 156 -22.44 -14.24 -4.84
C THR A 156 -23.02 -15.47 -4.17
#